data_AF-A0ABD7K8Y1-F1
#
_entry.id   AF-A0ABD7K8Y1-F1
#
_cell.length_a   1.000
_cell.length_b   1.000
_cell.length_c   1.000
_cell.angle_alpha   90.00
_cell.angle_beta   90.00
_cell.angle_gamma   90.00
#
_symmetry.space_group_name_H-M   'P 1'
#
loop_
_entity.id
_entity.type
_entity.pdbx_description
1 polymer ?
#
loop_
_entity_poly.entity_id
_entity_poly.type
_entity_poly.pdbx_seq_one_letter_code
_entity_poly.pdbx_strand_id
1 'polypeptide(L)'
;MSLQWWRDACREADPQMRRRAAERQDRLTKPRGSLGRLEQVAIDLAALQGRERPSLERLWVTVFAGDHGVVAEGISAYPQAVTGEMLRNFVRGGAAISVLARELGAGLEVVDLGTAVPLEPLPGVRHLRLAAGTANFVEAPAMGAEQCLLALEAGRESVRRAEQAGSQLFIGGEMGIGNTTAAAAMACALLDAPASALVGPGTGLDASGVAHKAAVIERALALHGAHRDDPFEVLRRLGGLEIAALAGAYLACAQKGVVALVDGYICSVAALCAVRLNPACRDWLLFAHSGAEPGHRHVLEALAAQPLLDLGLRLGEGSGAALALPLLRQACALHAGMATFAEAAVSDRPA
;
A
#
# COMPACT_ATOMS: atom_id res chain seq x y z
N MET A 1 -26.72 0.86 3.41
CA MET A 1 -25.36 1.43 3.31
C MET A 1 -25.17 1.91 1.88
N SER A 2 -24.54 3.06 1.66
CA SER A 2 -24.24 3.55 0.30
C SER A 2 -23.46 2.48 -0.47
N LEU A 3 -23.87 2.19 -1.71
CA LEU A 3 -23.17 1.27 -2.61
C LEU A 3 -21.78 1.79 -3.01
N GLN A 4 -21.43 3.04 -2.66
CA GLN A 4 -20.17 3.69 -3.02
C GLN A 4 -19.53 4.40 -1.82
N TRP A 5 -19.47 3.73 -0.67
CA TRP A 5 -18.88 4.28 0.57
C TRP A 5 -17.45 4.81 0.38
N TRP A 6 -16.70 4.33 -0.62
CA TRP A 6 -15.36 4.82 -0.93
C TRP A 6 -15.33 6.30 -1.35
N ARG A 7 -16.46 6.87 -1.77
CA ARG A 7 -16.60 8.30 -2.08
C ARG A 7 -16.95 9.16 -0.86
N ASP A 8 -17.25 8.54 0.29
CA ASP A 8 -17.51 9.28 1.51
C ASP A 8 -16.28 10.12 1.90
N ALA A 9 -16.51 11.28 2.51
CA ALA A 9 -15.47 12.25 2.80
C ALA A 9 -14.33 11.65 3.65
N CYS A 10 -13.09 11.91 3.24
CA CYS A 10 -11.92 11.65 4.06
C CYS A 10 -11.83 12.65 5.22
N ARG A 11 -11.12 12.28 6.28
CA ARG A 11 -10.77 13.23 7.35
C ARG A 11 -9.78 14.26 6.79
N GLU A 12 -9.85 15.47 7.33
CA GLU A 12 -8.88 16.52 7.03
C GLU A 12 -7.73 16.48 8.05
N ALA A 13 -6.51 16.71 7.57
CA ALA A 13 -5.35 16.88 8.45
C ALA A 13 -5.48 18.19 9.26
N ASP A 14 -5.03 18.19 10.51
CA ASP A 14 -5.12 19.36 11.38
C ASP A 14 -4.08 20.43 10.99
N PRO A 15 -4.50 21.59 10.45
CA PRO A 15 -3.57 22.64 10.02
C PRO A 15 -2.92 23.37 11.20
N GLN A 16 -3.54 23.38 12.38
CA GLN A 16 -2.97 23.97 13.59
C GLN A 16 -1.84 23.09 14.12
N MET A 17 -2.03 21.77 14.15
CA MET A 17 -0.98 20.83 14.58
C MET A 17 0.18 20.80 13.59
N ARG A 18 -0.10 20.89 12.28
CA ARG A 18 0.94 21.08 11.26
C ARG A 18 1.82 22.30 11.57
N ARG A 19 1.20 23.44 11.84
CA ARG A 19 1.89 24.70 12.13
C ARG A 19 2.72 24.61 13.42
N ARG A 20 2.13 24.11 14.50
CA ARG A 20 2.81 23.93 15.79
C ARG A 20 4.00 22.98 15.69
N ALA A 21 3.86 21.89 14.92
CA ALA A 21 4.95 20.96 14.69
C ALA A 21 6.09 21.60 13.89
N ALA A 22 5.78 22.41 12.87
CA ALA A 22 6.79 23.15 12.11
C ALA A 22 7.52 24.18 13.00
N GLU A 23 6.79 24.98 13.78
CA GLU A 23 7.36 25.93 14.74
C GLU A 23 8.25 25.24 15.77
N ARG A 24 7.87 24.05 16.22
CA ARG A 24 8.72 23.24 17.10
C ARG A 24 9.99 22.79 16.40
N GLN A 25 9.91 22.25 15.18
CA GLN A 25 11.08 21.79 14.42
C GLN A 25 12.11 22.91 14.22
N ASP A 26 11.66 24.14 14.00
CA ASP A 26 12.51 25.32 13.83
C ASP A 26 13.26 25.75 15.10
N ARG A 27 12.78 25.31 16.27
CA ARG A 27 13.35 25.65 17.58
C ARG A 27 14.25 24.56 18.17
N LEU A 28 14.20 23.34 17.64
CA LEU A 28 15.04 22.23 18.12
C LEU A 28 16.51 22.59 17.96
N THR A 29 17.37 22.10 18.86
CA THR A 29 18.82 22.39 18.91
C THR A 29 19.56 21.74 17.74
N LYS A 30 19.29 22.24 16.53
CA LYS A 30 19.85 21.83 15.25
C LYS A 30 19.73 22.99 14.26
N PRO A 31 20.59 23.07 13.23
CA PRO A 31 20.33 23.96 12.11
C PRO A 31 18.98 23.64 11.46
N ARG A 32 18.21 24.66 11.08
CA ARG A 32 16.91 24.48 10.41
C ARG A 32 17.06 23.58 9.17
N GLY A 33 16.19 22.58 9.05
CA GLY A 33 16.19 21.63 7.94
C GLY A 33 17.32 20.59 7.95
N SER A 34 18.20 20.55 8.96
CA SER A 34 19.35 19.64 8.95
C SER A 34 19.01 18.16 9.11
N LEU A 35 17.81 17.82 9.58
CA LEU A 35 17.30 16.43 9.57
C LEU A 35 16.52 16.11 8.29
N GLY A 36 16.49 17.06 7.35
CA GLY A 36 15.90 16.92 6.03
C GLY A 36 14.46 16.41 6.11
N ARG A 37 14.22 15.29 5.43
CA ARG A 37 12.87 14.74 5.29
C ARG A 37 12.26 14.20 6.59
N LEU A 38 13.07 13.83 7.58
CA LEU A 38 12.53 13.39 8.87
C LEU A 38 11.77 14.51 9.58
N GLU A 39 12.12 15.78 9.33
CA GLU A 39 11.37 16.92 9.87
C GLU A 39 9.96 16.95 9.28
N GLN A 40 9.85 16.83 7.96
CA GLN A 40 8.58 16.81 7.25
C GLN A 40 7.70 15.63 7.67
N VAL A 41 8.29 14.43 7.84
CA VAL A 41 7.56 13.25 8.32
C VAL A 41 6.92 13.50 9.69
N ALA A 42 7.66 14.10 10.63
CA ALA A 42 7.10 14.44 11.94
C ALA A 42 5.99 15.49 11.85
N ILE A 43 6.14 16.50 10.98
CA ILE A 43 5.13 17.55 10.76
C ILE A 43 3.85 16.95 10.14
N ASP A 44 3.98 16.08 9.14
CA ASP A 44 2.86 15.43 8.47
C ASP A 44 2.12 14.51 9.45
N LEU A 45 2.84 13.69 10.20
CA LEU A 45 2.24 12.84 11.22
C LEU A 45 1.57 13.64 12.34
N ALA A 46 2.10 14.80 12.71
CA ALA A 46 1.48 15.68 13.70
C ALA A 46 0.11 16.19 13.22
N ALA A 47 0.04 16.61 11.95
CA ALA A 47 -1.19 17.06 11.32
C ALA A 47 -2.20 15.93 11.19
N LEU A 48 -1.78 14.76 10.71
CA LEU A 48 -2.65 13.61 10.47
C LEU A 48 -3.16 12.98 11.77
N GLN A 49 -2.36 12.99 12.84
CA GLN A 49 -2.76 12.44 14.13
C GLN A 49 -3.43 13.48 15.06
N GLY A 50 -3.56 14.74 14.62
CA GLY A 50 -4.17 15.81 15.42
C GLY A 50 -3.42 16.08 16.73
N ARG A 51 -2.09 15.98 16.74
CA ARG A 51 -1.26 16.24 17.92
C ARG A 51 0.11 16.79 17.57
N GLU A 52 0.61 17.77 18.33
CA GLU A 52 1.90 18.41 18.08
C GLU A 52 3.09 17.41 18.12
N ARG A 53 3.00 16.39 18.97
CA ARG A 53 4.03 15.34 19.12
C ARG A 53 3.45 13.99 18.72
N PRO A 54 3.56 13.59 17.43
CA PRO A 54 3.06 12.31 16.96
C PRO A 54 3.87 11.14 17.53
N SER A 55 3.29 9.94 17.49
CA SER A 55 3.95 8.69 17.88
C SER A 55 3.40 7.51 17.07
N LEU A 56 4.19 6.44 17.00
CA LEU A 56 3.93 5.24 16.20
C LEU A 56 4.24 3.98 17.01
N GLU A 57 3.58 3.86 18.17
CA GLU A 57 3.74 2.75 19.11
C GLU A 57 2.83 1.58 18.74
N ARG A 58 1.57 1.88 18.38
CA ARG A 58 0.57 0.86 18.01
C ARG A 58 0.41 0.79 16.51
N LEU A 59 0.65 -0.39 15.97
CA LEU A 59 0.76 -0.66 14.54
C LEU A 59 -0.14 -1.81 14.17
N TRP A 60 -0.68 -1.75 12.96
CA TRP A 60 -1.45 -2.83 12.39
C TRP A 60 -0.98 -3.14 10.98
N VAL A 61 -0.63 -4.39 10.74
CA VAL A 61 -0.24 -4.92 9.45
C VAL A 61 -1.33 -5.86 8.97
N THR A 62 -1.72 -5.75 7.71
CA THR A 62 -2.62 -6.73 7.09
C THR A 62 -2.10 -7.15 5.73
N VAL A 63 -1.93 -8.45 5.54
CA VAL A 63 -1.60 -9.06 4.26
C VAL A 63 -2.87 -9.61 3.63
N PHE A 64 -3.21 -9.11 2.45
CA PHE A 64 -4.33 -9.59 1.65
C PHE A 64 -3.82 -10.56 0.58
N ALA A 65 -4.44 -11.74 0.48
CA ALA A 65 -4.04 -12.75 -0.49
C ALA A 65 -5.12 -13.04 -1.52
N GLY A 66 -4.74 -13.10 -2.80
CA GLY A 66 -5.63 -13.40 -3.92
C GLY A 66 -4.84 -13.83 -5.16
N ASP A 67 -5.26 -14.90 -5.82
CA ASP A 67 -4.63 -15.38 -7.06
C ASP A 67 -5.23 -14.77 -8.32
N HIS A 68 -4.46 -14.80 -9.42
CA HIS A 68 -4.85 -14.17 -10.68
C HIS A 68 -5.00 -15.14 -11.84
N GLY A 69 -6.11 -15.04 -12.57
CA GLY A 69 -6.38 -15.87 -13.75
C GLY A 69 -5.45 -15.59 -14.94
N VAL A 70 -4.87 -14.38 -15.02
CA VAL A 70 -3.90 -14.01 -16.08
C VAL A 70 -2.65 -14.89 -16.08
N VAL A 71 -2.40 -15.66 -15.03
CA VAL A 71 -1.33 -16.67 -14.98
C VAL A 71 -1.44 -17.70 -16.11
N ALA A 72 -2.66 -17.95 -16.63
CA ALA A 72 -2.88 -18.81 -17.80
C ALA A 72 -2.11 -18.34 -19.05
N GLU A 73 -1.73 -17.06 -19.13
CA GLU A 73 -0.93 -16.49 -20.21
C GLU A 73 0.57 -16.74 -20.04
N GLY A 74 1.03 -17.46 -19.02
CA GLY A 74 2.47 -17.76 -18.85
C GLY A 74 3.31 -16.56 -18.38
N ILE A 75 2.74 -15.70 -17.54
CA ILE A 75 3.36 -14.44 -17.06
C ILE A 75 4.09 -14.55 -15.71
N SER A 76 4.18 -15.76 -15.14
CA SER A 76 4.76 -16.04 -13.82
C SER A 76 5.73 -17.22 -13.89
N ALA A 77 6.85 -17.10 -13.18
CA ALA A 77 7.80 -18.20 -12.99
C ALA A 77 7.36 -19.19 -11.90
N TYR A 78 6.39 -18.82 -11.06
CA TYR A 78 5.94 -19.60 -9.90
C TYR A 78 4.54 -20.18 -10.12
N PRO A 79 4.26 -21.40 -9.62
CA PRO A 79 2.93 -22.00 -9.67
C PRO A 79 1.97 -21.31 -8.67
N GLN A 80 0.67 -21.27 -8.99
CA GLN A 80 -0.34 -20.62 -8.13
C GLN A 80 -0.47 -21.25 -6.73
N ALA A 81 -0.02 -22.49 -6.52
CA ALA A 81 0.04 -23.12 -5.21
C ALA A 81 0.86 -22.31 -4.18
N VAL A 82 1.84 -21.51 -4.64
CA VAL A 82 2.72 -20.70 -3.79
C VAL A 82 1.93 -19.70 -2.94
N THR A 83 0.81 -19.16 -3.43
CA THR A 83 -0.04 -18.24 -2.64
C THR A 83 -0.52 -18.91 -1.36
N GLY A 84 -1.07 -20.13 -1.46
CA GLY A 84 -1.52 -20.91 -0.30
C GLY A 84 -0.36 -21.39 0.59
N GLU A 85 0.81 -21.67 0.03
CA GLU A 85 2.02 -21.99 0.80
C GLU A 85 2.51 -20.79 1.62
N MET A 86 2.48 -19.59 1.05
CA MET A 86 2.85 -18.35 1.75
C MET A 86 1.85 -17.99 2.84
N LEU A 87 0.54 -18.23 2.64
CA LEU A 87 -0.43 -18.13 3.73
C LEU A 87 -0.05 -18.96 4.96
N ARG A 88 0.40 -20.22 4.75
CA ARG A 88 0.92 -21.06 5.85
C ARG A 88 2.20 -20.46 6.45
N ASN A 89 3.08 -19.89 5.62
CA ASN A 89 4.33 -19.30 6.09
C ASN A 89 4.11 -18.02 6.93
N PHE A 90 3.13 -17.18 6.56
CA PHE A 90 2.77 -15.98 7.32
C PHE A 90 2.35 -16.35 8.75
N VAL A 91 1.42 -17.31 8.90
CA VAL A 91 0.91 -17.71 10.22
C VAL A 91 1.92 -18.52 11.04
N ARG A 92 2.85 -19.22 10.39
CA ARG A 92 3.98 -19.89 11.07
C ARG A 92 5.07 -18.93 11.52
N GLY A 93 5.02 -17.66 11.09
CA GLY A 93 6.00 -16.64 11.48
C GLY A 93 7.30 -16.66 10.66
N GLY A 94 7.33 -17.40 9.55
CA GLY A 94 8.54 -17.59 8.73
C GLY A 94 8.66 -16.63 7.54
N ALA A 95 7.59 -15.92 7.18
CA ALA A 95 7.63 -14.90 6.13
C ALA A 95 8.31 -13.61 6.63
N ALA A 96 8.85 -12.81 5.70
CA ALA A 96 9.60 -11.61 6.04
C ALA A 96 8.75 -10.61 6.85
N ILE A 97 7.51 -10.35 6.40
CA ILE A 97 6.60 -9.48 7.13
C ILE A 97 6.24 -10.04 8.51
N SER A 98 6.17 -11.36 8.69
CA SER A 98 5.89 -11.96 10.00
C SER A 98 7.02 -11.74 10.99
N VAL A 99 8.27 -11.84 10.51
CA VAL A 99 9.45 -11.51 11.32
C VAL A 99 9.45 -10.02 11.68
N LEU A 100 9.28 -9.15 10.68
CA LEU A 100 9.30 -7.70 10.88
C LEU A 100 8.17 -7.22 11.79
N ALA A 101 6.95 -7.74 11.63
CA ALA A 101 5.82 -7.40 12.49
C ALA A 101 6.10 -7.76 13.96
N ARG A 102 6.70 -8.92 14.21
CA ARG A 102 7.13 -9.32 15.57
C ARG A 102 8.18 -8.37 16.14
N GLU A 103 9.24 -8.07 15.39
CA GLU A 103 10.28 -7.13 15.83
C GLU A 103 9.74 -5.73 16.12
N LEU A 104 8.72 -5.31 15.39
CA LEU A 104 8.09 -3.99 15.55
C LEU A 104 7.02 -3.96 16.66
N GLY A 105 6.63 -5.12 17.20
CA GLY A 105 5.48 -5.26 18.10
C GLY A 105 4.15 -4.94 17.42
N ALA A 106 4.04 -5.16 16.10
CA ALA A 106 2.85 -4.88 15.31
C ALA A 106 1.87 -6.07 15.32
N GLY A 107 0.57 -5.77 15.33
CA GLY A 107 -0.44 -6.78 15.04
C GLY A 107 -0.35 -7.21 13.57
N LEU A 108 -0.34 -8.51 13.29
CA LEU A 108 -0.36 -9.05 11.93
C LEU A 108 -1.67 -9.81 11.68
N GLU A 109 -2.44 -9.33 10.71
CA GLU A 109 -3.60 -10.02 10.17
C GLU A 109 -3.30 -10.57 8.77
N VAL A 110 -3.77 -11.78 8.49
CA VAL A 110 -3.69 -12.40 7.16
C VAL A 110 -5.11 -12.67 6.67
N VAL A 111 -5.45 -12.18 5.48
CA VAL A 111 -6.79 -12.31 4.89
C VAL A 111 -6.69 -13.04 3.55
N ASP A 112 -7.32 -14.20 3.46
CA ASP A 112 -7.48 -14.96 2.22
C ASP A 112 -8.77 -14.52 1.50
N LEU A 113 -8.60 -13.78 0.41
CA LEU A 113 -9.70 -13.30 -0.43
C LEU A 113 -10.03 -14.27 -1.55
N GLY A 114 -9.14 -15.21 -1.89
CA GLY A 114 -9.38 -16.18 -2.95
C GLY A 114 -8.11 -16.75 -3.56
N THR A 115 -7.67 -17.90 -3.07
CA THR A 115 -6.61 -18.70 -3.71
C THR A 115 -7.18 -19.56 -4.85
N ALA A 116 -6.40 -19.74 -5.92
CA ALA A 116 -6.79 -20.59 -7.06
C ALA A 116 -6.78 -22.08 -6.69
N VAL A 117 -5.85 -22.48 -5.82
CA VAL A 117 -5.77 -23.83 -5.27
C VAL A 117 -6.54 -23.88 -3.96
N PRO A 118 -7.49 -24.82 -3.78
CA PRO A 118 -8.21 -24.99 -2.52
C PRO A 118 -7.25 -25.21 -1.35
N LEU A 119 -7.55 -24.53 -0.24
CA LEU A 119 -6.75 -24.56 0.98
C LEU A 119 -7.64 -24.97 2.15
N GLU A 120 -7.18 -25.96 2.92
CA GLU A 120 -7.80 -26.30 4.20
C GLU A 120 -7.80 -25.08 5.13
N PRO A 121 -8.87 -24.84 5.92
CA PRO A 121 -8.91 -23.71 6.85
C PRO A 121 -7.66 -23.65 7.73
N LEU A 122 -6.98 -22.50 7.72
CA LEU A 122 -5.76 -22.26 8.48
C LEU A 122 -6.06 -21.39 9.71
N PRO A 123 -5.79 -21.89 10.94
CA PRO A 123 -5.81 -21.04 12.12
C PRO A 123 -4.89 -19.82 11.95
N GLY A 124 -5.37 -18.63 12.28
CA GLY A 124 -4.64 -17.37 12.09
C GLY A 124 -4.84 -16.70 10.72
N VAL A 125 -5.55 -17.34 9.78
CA VAL A 125 -5.96 -16.72 8.52
C VAL A 125 -7.46 -16.45 8.54
N ARG A 126 -7.85 -15.24 8.14
CA ARG A 126 -9.25 -14.88 7.87
C ARG A 126 -9.61 -15.29 6.44
N HIS A 127 -10.34 -16.39 6.29
CA HIS A 127 -10.79 -16.88 4.99
C HIS A 127 -12.13 -16.24 4.59
N LEU A 128 -12.10 -15.36 3.57
CA LEU A 128 -13.29 -14.81 2.92
C LEU A 128 -13.61 -15.51 1.60
N ARG A 129 -12.59 -15.95 0.85
CA ARG A 129 -12.71 -16.81 -0.35
C ARG A 129 -13.81 -16.35 -1.33
N LEU A 130 -13.71 -15.10 -1.75
CA LEU A 130 -14.65 -14.43 -2.65
C LEU A 130 -14.68 -15.05 -4.06
N ALA A 131 -13.57 -15.68 -4.46
CA ALA A 131 -13.44 -16.45 -5.70
C ALA A 131 -12.28 -17.46 -5.58
N ALA A 132 -12.15 -18.38 -6.55
CA ALA A 132 -10.96 -19.24 -6.69
C ALA A 132 -9.88 -18.51 -7.53
N GLY A 133 -9.44 -17.35 -7.06
CA GLY A 133 -8.68 -16.37 -7.86
C GLY A 133 -9.56 -15.57 -8.82
N THR A 134 -8.98 -14.53 -9.42
CA THR A 134 -9.65 -13.74 -10.47
C THR A 134 -9.72 -14.50 -11.80
N ALA A 135 -10.62 -14.08 -12.69
CA ALA A 135 -10.64 -14.54 -14.07
C ALA A 135 -9.42 -14.01 -14.85
N ASN A 136 -9.15 -14.61 -16.02
CA ASN A 136 -8.15 -14.08 -16.94
C ASN A 136 -8.66 -12.79 -17.59
N PHE A 137 -8.11 -11.64 -17.18
CA PHE A 137 -8.50 -10.33 -17.69
C PHE A 137 -8.23 -10.09 -19.18
N VAL A 138 -7.54 -11.01 -19.84
CA VAL A 138 -7.34 -10.98 -21.29
C VAL A 138 -8.58 -11.48 -22.05
N GLU A 139 -9.47 -12.21 -21.37
CA GLU A 139 -10.66 -12.83 -21.97
C GLU A 139 -11.97 -12.21 -21.44
N ALA A 140 -12.02 -11.85 -20.16
CA ALA A 140 -13.19 -11.31 -19.48
C ALA A 140 -12.77 -10.49 -18.26
N PRO A 141 -13.61 -9.62 -17.67
CA PRO A 141 -13.23 -8.87 -16.46
C PRO A 141 -12.65 -9.76 -15.35
N ALA A 142 -11.58 -9.32 -14.68
CA ALA A 142 -10.93 -10.07 -13.58
C ALA A 142 -11.91 -10.51 -12.48
N MET A 143 -12.91 -9.69 -12.15
CA MET A 143 -13.93 -10.05 -11.17
C MET A 143 -15.31 -9.43 -11.48
N GLY A 144 -16.36 -10.01 -10.89
CA GLY A 144 -17.70 -9.43 -10.89
C GLY A 144 -17.75 -8.16 -10.03
N ALA A 145 -18.78 -7.33 -10.24
CA ALA A 145 -18.96 -6.10 -9.45
C ALA A 145 -19.13 -6.41 -7.96
N GLU A 146 -19.93 -7.41 -7.61
CA GLU A 146 -20.13 -7.85 -6.22
C GLU A 146 -18.82 -8.32 -5.56
N GLN A 147 -18.00 -9.11 -6.28
CA GLN A 147 -16.70 -9.55 -5.78
C GLN A 147 -15.77 -8.37 -5.51
N CYS A 148 -15.72 -7.39 -6.42
CA CYS A 148 -14.94 -6.17 -6.23
C CYS A 148 -15.40 -5.36 -5.01
N LEU A 149 -16.72 -5.24 -4.82
CA LEU A 149 -17.30 -4.55 -3.67
C LEU A 149 -16.98 -5.27 -2.35
N LEU A 150 -17.10 -6.60 -2.31
CA LEU A 150 -16.75 -7.41 -1.14
C LEU A 150 -15.25 -7.35 -0.83
N ALA A 151 -14.40 -7.29 -1.85
CA ALA A 151 -12.96 -7.12 -1.67
C ALA A 151 -12.62 -5.75 -1.08
N LEU A 152 -13.18 -4.66 -1.62
CA LEU A 152 -13.08 -3.31 -1.04
C LEU A 152 -13.55 -3.31 0.42
N GLU A 153 -14.66 -3.97 0.70
CA GLU A 153 -15.22 -4.12 2.05
C GLU A 153 -14.27 -4.86 3.00
N ALA A 154 -13.61 -5.92 2.54
CA ALA A 154 -12.63 -6.65 3.34
C ALA A 154 -11.46 -5.76 3.81
N GLY A 155 -11.00 -4.86 2.93
CA GLY A 155 -10.04 -3.82 3.25
C GLY A 155 -10.53 -2.87 4.33
N ARG A 156 -11.75 -2.34 4.16
CA ARG A 156 -12.39 -1.45 5.14
C ARG A 156 -12.56 -2.10 6.51
N GLU A 157 -13.00 -3.35 6.53
CA GLU A 157 -13.18 -4.11 7.77
C GLU A 157 -11.86 -4.40 8.47
N SER A 158 -10.75 -4.54 7.73
CA SER A 158 -9.42 -4.63 8.33
C SER A 158 -9.01 -3.34 9.03
N VAL A 159 -9.25 -2.18 8.40
CA VAL A 159 -9.01 -0.88 9.05
C VAL A 159 -9.89 -0.70 10.28
N ARG A 160 -11.16 -1.13 10.25
CA ARG A 160 -12.02 -1.10 11.44
C ARG A 160 -11.42 -1.90 12.60
N ARG A 161 -10.82 -3.06 12.33
CA ARG A 161 -10.12 -3.85 13.36
C ARG A 161 -8.85 -3.16 13.85
N ALA A 162 -8.08 -2.53 12.94
CA ALA A 162 -6.93 -1.72 13.31
C ALA A 162 -7.31 -0.56 14.24
N GLU A 163 -8.44 0.12 13.96
CA GLU A 163 -8.98 1.21 14.77
C GLU A 163 -9.40 0.71 16.17
N GLN A 164 -10.06 -0.45 16.24
CA GLN A 164 -10.43 -1.10 17.50
C GLN A 164 -9.21 -1.51 18.34
N ALA A 165 -8.09 -1.85 17.69
CA ALA A 165 -6.80 -2.09 18.33
C ALA A 165 -6.06 -0.78 18.70
N GLY A 166 -6.64 0.39 18.41
CA GLY A 166 -6.06 1.69 18.68
C GLY A 166 -4.84 2.01 17.81
N SER A 167 -4.74 1.41 16.62
CA SER A 167 -3.60 1.59 15.72
C SER A 167 -3.42 3.04 15.30
N GLN A 168 -2.18 3.50 15.28
CA GLN A 168 -1.77 4.84 14.83
C GLN A 168 -1.31 4.83 13.37
N LEU A 169 -0.96 3.64 12.85
CA LEU A 169 -0.48 3.46 11.49
C LEU A 169 -0.85 2.06 10.98
N PHE A 170 -1.39 2.04 9.78
CA PHE A 170 -1.75 0.83 9.05
C PHE A 170 -0.70 0.52 7.97
N ILE A 171 -0.32 -0.74 7.85
CA ILE A 171 0.49 -1.26 6.75
C ILE A 171 -0.36 -2.28 6.00
N GLY A 172 -0.59 -2.01 4.73
CA GLY A 172 -1.17 -2.97 3.80
C GLY A 172 -0.06 -3.73 3.09
N GLY A 173 -0.19 -5.05 3.04
CA GLY A 173 0.63 -5.95 2.25
C GLY A 173 -0.24 -6.83 1.36
N GLU A 174 0.39 -7.48 0.40
CA GLU A 174 -0.29 -8.31 -0.58
C GLU A 174 0.49 -9.60 -0.86
N MET A 175 -0.22 -10.61 -1.35
CA MET A 175 0.35 -11.87 -1.79
C MET A 175 -0.54 -12.47 -2.89
N GLY A 176 0.00 -12.74 -4.07
CA GLY A 176 -0.77 -13.36 -5.14
C GLY A 176 0.07 -13.70 -6.34
N ILE A 177 -0.06 -14.91 -6.87
CA ILE A 177 0.64 -15.22 -8.12
C ILE A 177 -0.09 -14.54 -9.29
N GLY A 178 0.66 -13.71 -10.04
CA GLY A 178 0.18 -12.92 -11.18
C GLY A 178 -0.16 -11.45 -10.87
N ASN A 179 -0.13 -11.06 -9.60
CA ASN A 179 -0.44 -9.70 -9.12
C ASN A 179 0.42 -8.58 -9.76
N THR A 180 1.69 -8.82 -10.10
CA THR A 180 2.55 -7.83 -10.77
C THR A 180 2.03 -7.49 -12.17
N THR A 181 1.45 -8.46 -12.88
CA THR A 181 0.83 -8.24 -14.19
C THR A 181 -0.47 -7.45 -14.05
N ALA A 182 -1.30 -7.79 -13.06
CA ALA A 182 -2.52 -7.03 -12.77
C ALA A 182 -2.21 -5.59 -12.37
N ALA A 183 -1.24 -5.38 -11.48
CA ALA A 183 -0.78 -4.07 -11.07
C ALA A 183 -0.24 -3.25 -12.25
N ALA A 184 0.54 -3.87 -13.15
CA ALA A 184 1.02 -3.21 -14.36
C ALA A 184 -0.11 -2.84 -15.32
N ALA A 185 -1.08 -3.73 -15.55
CA ALA A 185 -2.24 -3.44 -16.39
C ALA A 185 -3.08 -2.29 -15.82
N MET A 186 -3.34 -2.30 -14.51
CA MET A 186 -4.02 -1.21 -13.83
C MET A 186 -3.23 0.10 -13.92
N ALA A 187 -1.91 0.08 -13.72
CA ALA A 187 -1.08 1.28 -13.82
C ALA A 187 -1.11 1.86 -15.24
N CYS A 188 -1.06 1.02 -16.28
CA CYS A 188 -1.21 1.47 -17.68
C CYS A 188 -2.55 2.17 -17.91
N ALA A 189 -3.64 1.57 -17.44
CA ALA A 189 -4.98 2.15 -17.59
C ALA A 189 -5.17 3.46 -16.80
N LEU A 190 -4.70 3.53 -15.54
CA LEU A 190 -4.87 4.69 -14.67
C LEU A 190 -3.95 5.87 -15.00
N LEU A 191 -2.86 5.62 -15.72
CA LEU A 191 -1.87 6.62 -16.12
C LEU A 191 -1.91 6.96 -17.62
N ASP A 192 -2.76 6.27 -18.40
CA ASP A 192 -2.78 6.33 -19.87
C ASP A 192 -1.37 6.15 -20.46
N ALA A 193 -0.67 5.11 -19.99
CA ALA A 193 0.71 4.81 -20.35
C ALA A 193 0.83 3.45 -21.04
N PRO A 194 1.73 3.30 -22.03
CA PRO A 194 1.92 2.02 -22.71
C PRO A 194 2.59 0.98 -21.79
N ALA A 195 2.28 -0.30 -22.01
CA ALA A 195 2.83 -1.39 -21.21
C ALA A 195 4.36 -1.44 -21.27
N SER A 196 4.96 -1.06 -22.40
CA SER A 196 6.41 -1.00 -22.56
C SER A 196 7.12 -0.05 -21.59
N ALA A 197 6.42 0.93 -21.02
CA ALA A 197 6.99 1.87 -20.05
C ALA A 197 6.89 1.37 -18.59
N LEU A 198 5.95 0.46 -18.30
CA LEU A 198 5.59 0.10 -16.92
C LEU A 198 5.89 -1.35 -16.56
N VAL A 199 5.99 -2.25 -17.54
CA VAL A 199 6.17 -3.68 -17.29
C VAL A 199 7.61 -4.00 -16.91
N GLY A 200 7.75 -4.74 -15.81
CA GLY A 200 9.02 -5.24 -15.31
C GLY A 200 9.12 -6.75 -15.22
N PRO A 201 10.29 -7.25 -14.78
CA PRO A 201 10.55 -8.68 -14.66
C PRO A 201 9.76 -9.35 -13.52
N GLY A 202 9.21 -8.59 -12.56
CA GLY A 202 8.49 -9.13 -11.41
C GLY A 202 9.35 -10.13 -10.63
N THR A 203 8.84 -11.37 -10.55
CA THR A 203 9.49 -12.46 -9.83
C THR A 203 10.69 -13.08 -10.57
N GLY A 204 11.24 -12.43 -11.61
CA GLY A 204 12.49 -12.83 -12.27
C GLY A 204 12.37 -13.27 -13.73
N LEU A 205 11.41 -12.74 -14.49
CA LEU A 205 11.31 -12.99 -15.93
C LEU A 205 12.53 -12.43 -16.69
N ASP A 206 12.88 -13.09 -17.79
CA ASP A 206 13.88 -12.59 -18.75
C ASP A 206 13.27 -11.57 -19.73
N ALA A 207 14.07 -11.05 -20.65
CA ALA A 207 13.63 -10.04 -21.61
C ALA A 207 12.46 -10.53 -22.51
N SER A 208 12.46 -11.81 -22.88
CA SER A 208 11.37 -12.41 -23.66
C SER A 208 10.09 -12.48 -22.84
N GLY A 209 10.18 -12.90 -21.58
CA GLY A 209 9.07 -12.93 -20.63
C GLY A 209 8.49 -11.55 -20.35
N VAL A 210 9.34 -10.51 -20.25
CA VAL A 210 8.90 -9.12 -20.11
C VAL A 210 8.15 -8.63 -21.35
N ALA A 211 8.67 -8.91 -22.55
CA ALA A 211 8.01 -8.54 -23.81
C ALA A 211 6.66 -9.25 -23.98
N HIS A 212 6.60 -10.54 -23.64
CA HIS A 212 5.37 -11.31 -23.63
C HIS A 212 4.34 -10.76 -22.63
N LYS A 213 4.78 -10.46 -21.40
CA LYS A 213 3.94 -9.82 -20.38
C LYS A 213 3.38 -8.48 -20.87
N ALA A 214 4.18 -7.66 -21.55
CA ALA A 214 3.72 -6.41 -22.14
C ALA A 214 2.63 -6.64 -23.20
N ALA A 215 2.82 -7.60 -24.11
CA ALA A 215 1.83 -7.94 -25.13
C ALA A 215 0.50 -8.46 -24.53
N VAL A 216 0.58 -9.26 -23.46
CA VAL A 216 -0.58 -9.72 -22.68
C VAL A 216 -1.36 -8.54 -22.11
N ILE A 217 -0.66 -7.56 -21.53
CA ILE A 217 -1.29 -6.36 -20.95
C ILE A 217 -1.94 -5.50 -22.04
N GLU A 218 -1.27 -5.28 -23.18
CA GLU A 218 -1.85 -4.50 -24.29
C GLU A 218 -3.15 -5.13 -24.82
N ARG A 219 -3.22 -6.47 -24.91
CA ARG A 219 -4.46 -7.17 -25.28
C ARG A 219 -5.60 -6.90 -24.30
N ALA A 220 -5.30 -6.94 -22.99
CA ALA A 220 -6.29 -6.66 -21.95
C ALA A 220 -6.76 -5.19 -21.97
N LEU A 221 -5.83 -4.25 -22.18
CA LEU A 221 -6.14 -2.82 -22.31
C LEU A 221 -7.05 -2.56 -23.52
N ALA A 222 -6.78 -3.22 -24.65
CA ALA A 222 -7.64 -3.13 -25.83
C ALA A 222 -9.06 -3.65 -25.56
N LEU A 223 -9.19 -4.80 -24.88
CA LEU A 223 -10.50 -5.39 -24.53
C LEU A 223 -11.31 -4.49 -23.59
N HIS A 224 -10.65 -3.79 -22.67
CA HIS A 224 -11.31 -3.04 -21.60
C HIS A 224 -11.30 -1.52 -21.79
N GLY A 225 -10.74 -1.03 -22.90
CA GLY A 225 -10.50 0.39 -23.13
C GLY A 225 -11.72 1.31 -23.00
N ALA A 226 -12.92 0.82 -23.30
CA ALA A 226 -14.16 1.58 -23.16
C ALA A 226 -14.53 1.95 -21.70
N HIS A 227 -13.85 1.35 -20.71
CA HIS A 227 -14.13 1.54 -19.28
C HIS A 227 -12.97 2.16 -18.50
N ARG A 228 -11.91 2.63 -19.19
CA ARG A 228 -10.69 3.12 -18.54
C ARG A 228 -10.88 4.40 -17.72
N ASP A 229 -11.91 5.18 -18.02
CA ASP A 229 -12.19 6.45 -17.35
C ASP A 229 -12.89 6.28 -15.98
N ASP A 230 -13.36 5.06 -15.65
CA ASP A 230 -13.90 4.73 -14.33
C ASP A 230 -12.88 3.89 -13.53
N PRO A 231 -12.25 4.45 -12.49
CA PRO A 231 -11.27 3.73 -11.68
C PRO A 231 -11.83 2.46 -11.03
N PHE A 232 -13.13 2.41 -10.72
CA PHE A 232 -13.76 1.20 -10.20
C PHE A 232 -13.80 0.10 -11.26
N GLU A 233 -14.15 0.45 -12.50
CA GLU A 233 -14.12 -0.51 -13.61
C GLU A 233 -12.70 -0.96 -13.96
N VAL A 234 -11.70 -0.07 -13.87
CA VAL A 234 -10.28 -0.46 -14.02
C VAL A 234 -9.89 -1.51 -12.97
N LEU A 235 -10.20 -1.27 -11.69
CA LEU A 235 -9.94 -2.22 -10.62
C LEU A 235 -10.65 -3.56 -10.84
N ARG A 236 -11.94 -3.51 -11.17
CA ARG A 236 -12.77 -4.70 -11.39
C ARG A 236 -12.32 -5.52 -12.60
N ARG A 237 -11.85 -4.86 -13.66
CA ARG A 237 -11.52 -5.52 -14.93
C ARG A 237 -10.08 -6.00 -15.00
N LEU A 238 -9.14 -5.23 -14.46
CA LEU A 238 -7.70 -5.48 -14.62
C LEU A 238 -6.99 -5.82 -13.29
N GLY A 239 -7.66 -5.68 -12.15
CA GLY A 239 -7.06 -5.82 -10.83
C GLY A 239 -7.13 -7.23 -10.23
N GLY A 240 -6.80 -7.28 -8.94
CA GLY A 240 -6.87 -8.45 -8.06
C GLY A 240 -7.79 -8.22 -6.87
N LEU A 241 -8.25 -9.29 -6.24
CA LEU A 241 -9.07 -9.18 -5.03
C LEU A 241 -8.26 -8.51 -3.90
N GLU A 242 -6.99 -8.85 -3.77
CA GLU A 242 -6.04 -8.26 -2.83
C GLU A 242 -5.72 -6.79 -3.14
N ILE A 243 -5.61 -6.42 -4.42
CA ILE A 243 -5.45 -5.03 -4.83
C ILE A 243 -6.71 -4.22 -4.49
N ALA A 244 -7.90 -4.79 -4.69
CA ALA A 244 -9.16 -4.16 -4.32
C ALA A 244 -9.28 -3.99 -2.80
N ALA A 245 -8.88 -4.99 -2.01
CA ALA A 245 -8.84 -4.87 -0.56
C ALA A 245 -7.83 -3.82 -0.08
N LEU A 246 -6.63 -3.74 -0.68
CA LEU A 246 -5.68 -2.68 -0.38
C LEU A 246 -6.27 -1.29 -0.67
N ALA A 247 -6.90 -1.11 -1.84
CA ALA A 247 -7.55 0.16 -2.19
C ALA A 247 -8.64 0.53 -1.16
N GLY A 248 -9.47 -0.44 -0.78
CA GLY A 248 -10.51 -0.28 0.24
C GLY A 248 -9.94 0.07 1.62
N ALA A 249 -8.82 -0.56 2.00
CA ALA A 249 -8.11 -0.24 3.24
C ALA A 249 -7.57 1.21 3.22
N TYR A 250 -6.95 1.65 2.13
CA TYR A 250 -6.42 3.01 2.02
C TYR A 250 -7.52 4.08 2.08
N LEU A 251 -8.65 3.85 1.40
CA LEU A 251 -9.83 4.71 1.49
C LEU A 251 -10.37 4.77 2.92
N ALA A 252 -10.51 3.62 3.58
CA ALA A 252 -10.98 3.54 4.94
C ALA A 252 -10.02 4.23 5.92
N CYS A 253 -8.70 4.05 5.76
CA CYS A 253 -7.67 4.75 6.53
C CYS A 253 -7.89 6.27 6.47
N ALA A 254 -8.08 6.81 5.27
CA ALA A 254 -8.33 8.24 5.08
C ALA A 254 -9.66 8.71 5.70
N GLN A 255 -10.71 7.91 5.61
CA GLN A 255 -12.03 8.21 6.20
C GLN A 255 -12.05 8.11 7.73
N LYS A 256 -11.19 7.28 8.30
CA LYS A 256 -11.10 7.05 9.75
C LYS A 256 -10.02 7.89 10.44
N GLY A 257 -9.15 8.51 9.67
CA GLY A 257 -8.04 9.29 10.21
C GLY A 257 -6.90 8.41 10.71
N VAL A 258 -6.63 7.30 10.02
CA VAL A 258 -5.50 6.40 10.28
C VAL A 258 -4.49 6.57 9.15
N VAL A 259 -3.24 6.85 9.49
CA VAL A 259 -2.17 6.97 8.48
C VAL A 259 -1.86 5.60 7.89
N ALA A 260 -1.78 5.50 6.56
CA ALA A 260 -1.34 4.29 5.89
C ALA A 260 0.08 4.45 5.35
N LEU A 261 0.94 3.45 5.60
CA LEU A 261 2.26 3.36 5.00
C LEU A 261 2.21 2.36 3.84
N VAL A 262 2.28 2.90 2.63
CA VAL A 262 2.24 2.17 1.37
C VAL A 262 3.60 1.51 1.13
N ASP A 263 3.58 0.20 0.86
CA ASP A 263 4.76 -0.63 0.64
C ASP A 263 5.36 -0.44 -0.76
N GLY A 264 5.41 -1.51 -1.57
CA GLY A 264 6.02 -1.51 -2.89
C GLY A 264 5.05 -1.19 -4.02
N TYR A 265 5.40 -1.69 -5.21
CA TYR A 265 4.73 -1.37 -6.47
C TYR A 265 3.22 -1.65 -6.45
N ILE A 266 2.83 -2.88 -6.07
CA ILE A 266 1.42 -3.32 -6.11
C ILE A 266 0.57 -2.51 -5.13
N CYS A 267 1.08 -2.31 -3.91
CA CYS A 267 0.47 -1.42 -2.93
C CYS A 267 0.35 0.02 -3.44
N SER A 268 1.35 0.51 -4.18
CA SER A 268 1.31 1.86 -4.78
C SER A 268 0.26 1.96 -5.90
N VAL A 269 0.04 0.89 -6.68
CA VAL A 269 -1.04 0.85 -7.68
C VAL A 269 -2.42 0.82 -7.01
N ALA A 270 -2.58 0.05 -5.93
CA ALA A 270 -3.80 0.08 -5.13
C ALA A 270 -4.06 1.47 -4.53
N ALA A 271 -3.02 2.15 -4.04
CA ALA A 271 -3.06 3.54 -3.59
C ALA A 271 -3.44 4.50 -4.71
N LEU A 272 -2.89 4.35 -5.91
CA LEU A 272 -3.27 5.14 -7.08
C LEU A 272 -4.75 4.96 -7.41
N CYS A 273 -5.25 3.73 -7.41
CA CYS A 273 -6.66 3.44 -7.61
C CYS A 273 -7.53 4.11 -6.52
N ALA A 274 -7.15 4.00 -5.25
CA ALA A 274 -7.84 4.66 -4.15
C ALA A 274 -7.91 6.18 -4.32
N VAL A 275 -6.80 6.83 -4.70
CA VAL A 275 -6.74 8.27 -4.95
C VAL A 275 -7.58 8.68 -6.17
N ARG A 276 -7.64 7.85 -7.21
CA ARG A 276 -8.51 8.10 -8.38
C ARG A 276 -9.99 7.94 -8.03
N LEU A 277 -10.34 7.04 -7.11
CA LEU A 277 -11.69 6.88 -6.56
C LEU A 277 -12.09 8.04 -5.63
N ASN A 278 -11.14 8.54 -4.83
CA ASN A 278 -11.33 9.63 -3.88
C ASN A 278 -10.02 10.40 -3.66
N PRO A 279 -9.85 11.59 -4.28
CA PRO A 279 -8.58 12.34 -4.25
C PRO A 279 -8.08 12.70 -2.85
N ALA A 280 -8.99 12.96 -1.90
CA ALA A 280 -8.64 13.30 -0.53
C ALA A 280 -7.96 12.14 0.23
N CYS A 281 -8.04 10.91 -0.30
CA CYS A 281 -7.31 9.76 0.24
C CYS A 281 -5.79 10.00 0.26
N ARG A 282 -5.27 10.81 -0.68
CA ARG A 282 -3.82 10.98 -0.87
C ARG A 282 -3.11 11.53 0.36
N ASP A 283 -3.75 12.40 1.13
CA ASP A 283 -3.15 13.06 2.29
C ASP A 283 -2.82 12.08 3.43
N TRP A 284 -3.48 10.92 3.44
CA TRP A 284 -3.32 9.87 4.45
C TRP A 284 -2.29 8.81 4.10
N LEU A 285 -1.64 8.93 2.95
CA LEU A 285 -0.69 7.95 2.42
C LEU A 285 0.74 8.46 2.54
N LEU A 286 1.56 7.71 3.28
CA LEU A 286 3.02 7.81 3.27
C LEU A 286 3.59 6.65 2.46
N PHE A 287 4.75 6.84 1.84
CA PHE A 287 5.35 5.85 0.93
C PHE A 287 6.68 5.35 1.48
N ALA A 288 6.78 4.04 1.61
CA ALA A 288 7.89 3.39 2.30
C ALA A 288 9.16 3.34 1.46
N HIS A 289 9.08 2.81 0.24
CA HIS A 289 10.27 2.60 -0.58
C HIS A 289 10.00 2.75 -2.07
N SER A 290 11.07 3.05 -2.81
CA SER A 290 11.10 2.85 -4.26
C SER A 290 11.48 1.40 -4.52
N GLY A 291 10.65 0.69 -5.29
CA GLY A 291 10.92 -0.68 -5.71
C GLY A 291 11.75 -0.71 -6.99
N ALA A 292 12.23 -1.91 -7.33
CA ALA A 292 13.01 -2.15 -8.55
C ALA A 292 12.14 -2.33 -9.83
N GLU A 293 10.81 -2.34 -9.68
CA GLU A 293 9.89 -2.45 -10.83
C GLU A 293 9.89 -1.13 -11.63
N PRO A 294 10.12 -1.16 -12.96
CA PRO A 294 10.17 0.05 -13.80
C PRO A 294 8.92 0.93 -13.69
N GLY A 295 7.74 0.30 -13.60
CA GLY A 295 6.47 1.01 -13.44
C GLY A 295 6.29 1.70 -12.09
N HIS A 296 7.07 1.35 -11.06
CA HIS A 296 6.84 1.89 -9.72
C HIS A 296 7.14 3.38 -9.65
N ARG A 297 8.22 3.83 -10.28
CA ARG A 297 8.58 5.25 -10.31
C ARG A 297 7.47 6.11 -10.93
N HIS A 298 6.87 5.68 -12.03
CA HIS A 298 5.77 6.39 -12.69
C HIS A 298 4.54 6.49 -11.79
N VAL A 299 4.21 5.43 -11.05
CA VAL A 299 3.11 5.43 -10.08
C VAL A 299 3.39 6.38 -8.92
N LEU A 300 4.63 6.38 -8.40
CA LEU A 300 5.04 7.32 -7.35
C LEU A 300 4.97 8.77 -7.83
N GLU A 301 5.46 9.06 -9.03
CA GLU A 301 5.37 10.39 -9.65
C GLU A 301 3.92 10.86 -9.82
N ALA A 302 3.03 9.98 -10.31
CA ALA A 302 1.60 10.29 -10.46
C ALA A 302 0.88 10.52 -9.13
N LEU A 303 1.42 9.96 -8.04
CA LEU A 303 0.95 10.21 -6.68
C LEU A 303 1.69 11.39 -6.03
N ALA A 304 2.62 12.08 -6.70
CA ALA A 304 3.53 13.04 -6.07
C ALA A 304 4.16 12.48 -4.78
N ALA A 305 4.47 11.18 -4.79
CA ALA A 305 4.97 10.43 -3.66
C ALA A 305 6.48 10.60 -3.54
N GLN A 306 6.95 10.70 -2.31
CA GLN A 306 8.36 10.63 -1.98
C GLN A 306 8.55 9.35 -1.15
N PRO A 307 9.28 8.33 -1.60
CA PRO A 307 9.51 7.10 -0.84
C PRO A 307 10.67 7.26 0.15
N LEU A 308 10.57 6.74 1.37
CA LEU A 308 11.57 6.94 2.44
C LEU A 308 12.88 6.17 2.23
N LEU A 309 12.79 5.02 1.58
CA LEU A 309 13.90 4.11 1.33
C LEU A 309 14.11 3.90 -0.17
N ASP A 310 15.36 3.75 -0.56
CA ASP A 310 15.75 3.24 -1.89
C ASP A 310 16.79 2.14 -1.68
N LEU A 311 16.29 0.91 -1.54
CA LEU A 311 17.08 -0.28 -1.21
C LEU A 311 16.93 -1.38 -2.27
N GLY A 312 16.28 -1.09 -3.40
CA GLY A 312 16.01 -2.09 -4.44
C GLY A 312 15.08 -3.23 -3.99
N LEU A 313 14.21 -2.99 -3.00
CA LEU A 313 13.27 -3.99 -2.49
C LEU A 313 12.22 -4.35 -3.55
N ARG A 314 11.85 -5.64 -3.61
CA ARG A 314 10.86 -6.17 -4.55
C ARG A 314 10.12 -7.41 -4.03
N LEU A 315 10.12 -7.62 -2.71
CA LEU A 315 9.47 -8.79 -2.10
C LEU A 315 7.94 -8.61 -2.03
N GLY A 316 7.46 -7.43 -1.67
CA GLY A 316 6.04 -7.18 -1.38
C GLY A 316 5.70 -7.52 0.07
N GLU A 317 4.50 -8.05 0.30
CA GLU A 317 3.98 -8.50 1.60
C GLU A 317 3.83 -7.38 2.67
N GLY A 318 4.10 -6.11 2.34
CA GLY A 318 4.18 -5.03 3.34
C GLY A 318 5.57 -4.91 4.00
N SER A 319 6.56 -5.66 3.52
CA SER A 319 7.88 -5.78 4.16
C SER A 319 8.72 -4.50 4.07
N GLY A 320 8.68 -3.77 2.96
CA GLY A 320 9.36 -2.49 2.79
C GLY A 320 8.77 -1.40 3.68
N ALA A 321 7.44 -1.37 3.83
CA ALA A 321 6.74 -0.52 4.80
C ALA A 321 7.16 -0.82 6.23
N ALA A 322 7.23 -2.10 6.61
CA ALA A 322 7.73 -2.48 7.93
C ALA A 322 9.20 -2.06 8.13
N LEU A 323 10.07 -2.19 7.12
CA LEU A 323 11.47 -1.74 7.16
C LEU A 323 11.62 -0.21 7.26
N ALA A 324 10.71 0.56 6.67
CA ALA A 324 10.74 2.02 6.76
C ALA A 324 10.28 2.53 8.14
N LEU A 325 9.48 1.75 8.87
CA LEU A 325 8.84 2.20 10.10
C LEU A 325 9.79 2.68 11.20
N PRO A 326 10.95 2.04 11.46
CA PRO A 326 11.94 2.57 12.39
C PRO A 326 12.35 4.01 12.08
N LEU A 327 12.46 4.41 10.80
CA LEU A 327 12.77 5.81 10.45
C LEU A 327 11.65 6.77 10.85
N LEU A 328 10.38 6.41 10.65
CA LEU A 328 9.25 7.25 11.10
C LEU A 328 9.22 7.34 12.63
N ARG A 329 9.47 6.23 13.34
CA ARG A 329 9.58 6.23 14.80
C ARG A 329 10.68 7.17 15.27
N GLN A 330 11.84 7.17 14.62
CA GLN A 330 12.94 8.09 14.93
C GLN A 330 12.56 9.55 14.61
N ALA A 331 11.85 9.81 13.52
CA ALA A 331 11.34 11.16 13.23
C ALA A 331 10.45 11.69 14.36
N CYS A 332 9.50 10.87 14.84
CA CYS A 332 8.65 11.19 15.99
C CYS A 332 9.47 11.39 17.28
N ALA A 333 10.42 10.50 17.56
CA ALA A 333 11.24 10.55 18.78
C ALA A 333 12.15 11.78 18.82
N LEU A 334 12.83 12.10 17.71
CA LEU A 334 13.66 13.30 17.59
C LEU A 334 12.81 14.56 17.76
N HIS A 335 11.66 14.61 17.08
CA HIS A 335 10.73 15.74 17.21
C HIS A 335 10.25 15.92 18.64
N ALA A 336 9.88 14.84 19.34
CA ALA A 336 9.36 14.92 20.71
C ALA A 336 10.44 15.14 21.77
N GLY A 337 11.64 14.59 21.57
CA GLY A 337 12.67 14.45 22.61
C GLY A 337 13.88 15.37 22.48
N MET A 338 14.16 15.95 21.31
CA MET A 338 15.24 16.95 21.21
C MET A 338 14.88 18.19 22.03
N ALA A 339 15.88 18.71 22.75
CA ALA A 339 15.80 20.02 23.40
C ALA A 339 15.73 21.13 22.35
N THR A 340 15.04 22.20 22.68
CA THR A 340 15.12 23.47 21.97
C THR A 340 16.38 24.24 22.35
N PHE A 341 16.84 25.19 21.52
CA PHE A 341 18.00 26.03 21.84
C PHE A 341 17.88 26.70 23.22
N ALA A 342 16.67 27.14 23.57
CA ALA A 342 16.35 27.73 24.87
C ALA A 342 16.52 26.74 26.04
N GLU A 343 16.09 25.48 25.88
CA GLU A 343 16.24 24.44 26.89
C GLU A 343 17.69 23.97 27.04
N ALA A 344 18.45 23.96 25.93
CA ALA A 344 19.84 23.52 25.90
C ALA A 344 20.85 24.61 26.31
N ALA A 345 20.39 25.84 26.57
CA ALA A 345 21.24 27.02 26.79
C ALA A 345 22.30 27.23 25.69
N VAL A 346 21.97 26.84 24.45
CA VAL A 346 22.82 27.05 23.27
C VAL A 346 22.43 28.36 22.62
N SER A 347 23.42 29.19 22.28
CA SER A 347 23.17 30.46 21.60
C SER A 347 22.55 30.21 20.22
N ASP A 348 21.40 30.81 19.97
CA ASP A 348 20.76 30.80 18.65
C ASP A 348 21.51 31.76 17.70
N ARG A 349 21.36 31.59 16.38
CA ARG A 349 21.91 32.56 15.43
C ARG A 349 21.21 33.91 15.63
N PRO A 350 21.94 35.04 15.58
CA PRO A 350 21.30 36.35 15.48
C PRO A 350 20.42 36.39 14.22
N ALA A 351 19.23 36.98 14.37
CA ALA A 351 18.19 37.07 13.34
C ALA A 351 18.66 37.76 12.05
#